data_AF-A0A8H6S3C6-F1
#
_entry.id   AF-A0A8H6S3C6-F1
#
_cell.length_a   1.000
_cell.length_b   1.000
_cell.length_c   1.000
_cell.angle_alpha   90.00
_cell.angle_beta   90.00
_cell.angle_gamma   90.00
#
_symmetry.space_group_name_H-M   'P 1'
#
loop_
_entity.id
_entity.type
_entity.pdbx_description
1 polymer ?
#
loop_
_entity_poly.entity_id
_entity_poly.type
_entity_poly.pdbx_seq_one_letter_code
_entity_poly.pdbx_strand_id
1 'polypeptide(L)'
;MGSSGGPPPLSLSILGVEPMDEFIKEIADWVHFQIMNAPPDLLQGKGGKIEVEAKVGLLRDTRTSQRLMLPVLVESIIAPEYAKGDMRFESNMSMQQHKHFNLRLNDLKLSSSQPGFPASPLGYMHLRLTDSFYPSEDKEKIRVTKDTNTQEVVECLRKIRLGDLNIYSPKRAVDWRVSVNIEVPVPHPIGSPTHSRKKDRLSYTHEEFSIDLTQVTSQTQSGAPELLHELELEFARPDMLVAAAARRGDPSLPELERSVFDELIRAFVNNARILVRNAD
;
A
#
# COMPACT_ATOMS: atom_id res chain seq x y z
N MET A 1 -13.22 -51.74 -2.54
CA MET A 1 -12.68 -50.40 -2.23
C MET A 1 -12.77 -49.57 -3.50
N GLY A 2 -13.87 -48.84 -3.68
CA GLY A 2 -14.13 -48.07 -4.91
C GLY A 2 -13.50 -46.69 -4.81
N SER A 3 -12.55 -46.41 -5.69
CA SER A 3 -11.93 -45.10 -5.85
C SER A 3 -12.96 -44.07 -6.28
N SER A 4 -13.21 -43.07 -5.44
CA SER A 4 -13.93 -41.84 -5.79
C SER A 4 -13.09 -41.01 -6.77
N GLY A 5 -13.13 -41.36 -8.05
CA GLY A 5 -12.39 -40.67 -9.12
C GLY A 5 -13.23 -39.56 -9.74
N GLY A 6 -13.07 -38.33 -9.28
CA GLY A 6 -13.62 -37.16 -9.96
C GLY A 6 -13.02 -36.97 -11.36
N PRO A 7 -13.64 -36.15 -12.22
CA PRO A 7 -13.08 -35.82 -13.52
C PRO A 7 -11.68 -35.18 -13.37
N PRO A 8 -10.79 -35.37 -14.36
CA PRO A 8 -9.46 -34.78 -14.33
C PRO A 8 -9.53 -33.24 -14.32
N PRO A 9 -8.51 -32.54 -13.79
CA PRO A 9 -8.41 -31.09 -13.88
C PRO A 9 -8.47 -30.62 -15.34
N LEU A 10 -9.12 -29.47 -15.57
CA LEU A 10 -9.15 -28.84 -16.88
C LEU A 10 -7.77 -28.24 -17.22
N SER A 11 -7.43 -28.23 -18.51
CA SER A 11 -6.30 -27.44 -19.02
C SER A 11 -6.55 -25.95 -18.75
N LEU A 12 -5.49 -25.18 -18.49
CA LEU A 12 -5.57 -23.74 -18.23
C LEU A 12 -6.20 -22.96 -19.38
N SER A 13 -5.90 -23.37 -20.61
CA SER A 13 -6.51 -22.86 -21.85
C SER A 13 -6.29 -23.84 -23.00
N ILE A 14 -6.79 -23.52 -24.20
CA ILE A 14 -6.51 -24.29 -25.44
C ILE A 14 -5.02 -24.36 -25.78
N LEU A 15 -4.21 -23.46 -25.23
CA LEU A 15 -2.76 -23.41 -25.40
C LEU A 15 -1.99 -23.97 -24.19
N GLY A 16 -2.69 -24.41 -23.14
CA GLY A 16 -2.08 -24.87 -21.89
C GLY A 16 -1.47 -23.77 -21.02
N VAL A 17 -1.71 -22.49 -21.34
CA VAL A 17 -1.21 -21.32 -20.59
C VAL A 17 -2.36 -20.53 -19.98
N GLU A 18 -2.17 -20.00 -18.77
CA GLU A 18 -3.12 -19.06 -18.18
C GLU A 18 -2.97 -17.69 -18.86
N PRO A 19 -4.06 -17.07 -19.36
CA PRO A 19 -3.98 -15.73 -19.90
C PRO A 19 -3.61 -14.73 -18.80
N MET A 20 -2.87 -13.70 -19.17
CA MET A 20 -2.46 -12.65 -18.25
C MET A 20 -3.66 -11.87 -17.71
N ASP A 21 -3.63 -11.58 -16.40
CA ASP A 21 -4.59 -10.66 -15.79
C ASP A 21 -4.22 -9.22 -16.18
N GLU A 22 -4.95 -8.65 -17.15
CA GLU A 22 -4.75 -7.28 -17.64
C GLU A 22 -4.80 -6.24 -16.50
N PHE A 23 -5.60 -6.48 -15.45
CA PHE A 23 -5.66 -5.59 -14.30
C PHE A 23 -4.33 -5.55 -13.54
N ILE A 24 -3.73 -6.73 -13.31
CA ILE A 24 -2.45 -6.83 -12.62
C ILE A 24 -1.33 -6.28 -13.50
N LYS A 25 -1.38 -6.56 -14.80
CA LYS A 25 -0.43 -6.01 -15.76
C LYS A 25 -0.46 -4.48 -15.78
N GLU A 26 -1.64 -3.86 -15.83
CA GLU A 26 -1.76 -2.41 -15.86
C GLU A 26 -1.15 -1.77 -14.61
N ILE A 27 -1.37 -2.36 -13.42
CA ILE A 27 -0.72 -1.92 -12.19
C ILE A 27 0.80 -2.11 -12.28
N ALA A 28 1.27 -3.25 -12.80
CA ALA A 28 2.70 -3.53 -12.93
C ALA A 28 3.37 -2.54 -13.89
N ASP A 29 2.77 -2.27 -15.05
CA ASP A 29 3.26 -1.30 -16.03
C ASP A 29 3.31 0.10 -15.45
N TRP A 30 2.27 0.51 -14.73
CA TRP A 30 2.24 1.82 -14.09
C TRP A 30 3.29 1.95 -12.98
N VAL A 31 3.38 0.99 -12.05
CA VAL A 31 4.40 1.01 -10.98
C VAL A 31 5.82 0.98 -11.57
N HIS A 32 6.05 0.14 -12.57
CA HIS A 32 7.34 0.06 -13.27
C HIS A 32 7.71 1.39 -13.90
N PHE A 33 6.78 2.04 -14.62
CA PHE A 33 6.98 3.36 -15.19
C PHE A 33 7.38 4.39 -14.13
N GLN A 34 6.69 4.40 -12.98
CA GLN A 34 6.99 5.34 -11.90
C GLN A 34 8.38 5.11 -11.29
N ILE A 35 8.79 3.85 -11.12
CA ILE A 35 10.13 3.49 -10.62
C ILE A 35 11.22 3.89 -11.61
N MET A 36 11.05 3.55 -12.89
CA MET A 36 12.07 3.79 -13.92
C MET A 36 12.24 5.26 -14.29
N ASN A 37 11.21 6.09 -14.05
CA ASN A 37 11.24 7.54 -14.26
C ASN A 37 11.45 8.33 -12.96
N ALA A 38 11.72 7.66 -11.84
CA ALA A 38 12.04 8.32 -10.58
C ALA A 38 13.34 9.16 -10.74
N PRO A 39 13.38 10.41 -10.24
CA PRO A 39 14.55 11.27 -10.39
C PRO A 39 15.81 10.65 -9.76
N PRO A 40 16.88 10.38 -10.54
CA PRO A 40 18.07 9.69 -10.03
C PRO A 40 18.82 10.48 -8.95
N ASP A 41 18.72 11.81 -8.96
CA ASP A 41 19.33 12.69 -7.97
C ASP A 41 18.72 12.50 -6.58
N LEU A 42 17.41 12.21 -6.51
CA LEU A 42 16.71 11.93 -5.26
C LEU A 42 17.08 10.55 -4.72
N LEU A 43 17.24 9.55 -5.59
CA LEU A 43 17.58 8.18 -5.20
C LEU A 43 19.07 8.04 -4.86
N GLN A 44 19.95 8.16 -5.86
CA GLN A 44 21.38 7.92 -5.71
C GLN A 44 22.11 9.11 -5.05
N GLY A 45 21.67 10.34 -5.36
CA GLY A 45 22.31 11.55 -4.85
C GLY A 45 21.94 11.89 -3.40
N LYS A 46 20.71 11.58 -2.98
CA LYS A 46 20.18 11.92 -1.65
C LYS A 46 19.78 10.71 -0.81
N GLY A 47 20.05 9.49 -1.28
CA GLY A 47 19.73 8.26 -0.57
C GLY A 47 18.24 7.98 -0.41
N GLY A 48 17.40 8.55 -1.29
CA GLY A 48 15.97 8.34 -1.27
C GLY A 48 15.59 6.90 -1.62
N LYS A 49 14.51 6.42 -1.01
CA LYS A 49 13.98 5.08 -1.24
C LYS A 49 12.61 5.16 -1.89
N ILE A 50 12.35 4.27 -2.83
CA ILE A 50 11.01 4.10 -3.40
C ILE A 50 10.13 3.44 -2.34
N GLU A 51 8.91 3.95 -2.17
CA GLU A 51 7.87 3.32 -1.38
C GLU A 51 6.66 3.09 -2.30
N VAL A 52 6.19 1.85 -2.36
CA VAL A 52 4.97 1.47 -3.06
C VAL A 52 3.99 0.91 -2.04
N GLU A 53 2.83 1.56 -1.93
CA GLU A 53 1.81 1.27 -0.92
C GLU A 53 0.42 1.21 -1.56
N ALA A 54 -0.43 0.32 -1.08
CA ALA A 54 -1.85 0.24 -1.37
C ALA A 54 -2.61 0.68 -0.11
N LYS A 55 -3.44 1.71 -0.24
CA LYS A 55 -4.27 2.23 0.86
C LYS A 55 -5.72 1.82 0.64
N VAL A 56 -6.37 1.37 1.70
CA VAL A 56 -7.80 1.07 1.72
C VAL A 56 -8.57 2.33 2.12
N GLY A 57 -9.65 2.64 1.40
CA GLY A 57 -10.39 3.88 1.64
C GLY A 57 -11.61 4.02 0.74
N LEU A 58 -12.02 5.26 0.46
CA LEU A 58 -13.16 5.54 -0.42
C LEU A 58 -12.81 6.56 -1.48
N LEU A 59 -13.23 6.31 -2.71
CA LEU A 59 -13.21 7.31 -3.77
C LEU A 59 -14.48 8.13 -3.68
N ARG A 60 -14.33 9.45 -3.50
CA ARG A 60 -15.46 10.38 -3.34
C ARG A 60 -15.46 11.44 -4.41
N ASP A 61 -16.66 11.80 -4.84
CA ASP A 61 -16.91 12.97 -5.64
C ASP A 61 -16.62 14.23 -4.80
N THR A 62 -15.80 15.14 -5.31
CA THR A 62 -15.37 16.35 -4.56
C THR A 62 -16.50 17.33 -4.31
N ARG A 63 -17.56 17.32 -5.13
CA ARG A 63 -18.70 18.23 -5.04
C ARG A 63 -19.76 17.73 -4.08
N THR A 64 -20.06 16.44 -4.11
CA THR A 64 -21.13 15.82 -3.31
C THR A 64 -20.62 15.18 -2.02
N SER A 65 -19.30 14.92 -1.93
CA SER A 65 -18.68 14.10 -0.88
C SER A 65 -19.30 12.70 -0.72
N GLN A 66 -20.06 12.23 -1.71
CA GLN A 66 -20.55 10.85 -1.75
C GLN A 66 -19.51 9.94 -2.38
N ARG A 67 -19.58 8.64 -2.06
CA ARG A 67 -18.77 7.64 -2.76
C ARG A 67 -19.11 7.67 -4.25
N LEU A 68 -18.09 7.56 -5.10
CA LEU A 68 -18.29 7.52 -6.55
C LEU A 68 -19.22 6.38 -6.97
N MET A 69 -20.03 6.68 -7.98
CA MET A 69 -20.91 5.74 -8.65
C MET A 69 -20.58 5.76 -10.13
N LEU A 70 -19.72 4.83 -10.56
CA LEU A 70 -19.32 4.70 -11.96
C LEU A 70 -20.13 3.58 -12.63
N PRO A 71 -20.45 3.69 -13.94
CA PRO A 71 -21.22 2.68 -14.66
C PRO A 71 -20.37 1.44 -15.02
N VAL A 72 -19.74 0.82 -14.02
CA VAL A 72 -18.91 -0.39 -14.13
C VAL A 72 -19.35 -1.44 -13.12
N LEU A 73 -19.24 -2.72 -13.49
CA LEU A 73 -19.76 -3.83 -12.69
C LEU A 73 -18.69 -4.54 -11.85
N VAL A 74 -17.42 -4.23 -12.07
CA VAL A 74 -16.27 -4.91 -11.47
C VAL A 74 -15.21 -3.92 -11.05
N GLU A 75 -14.26 -4.41 -10.25
CA GLU A 75 -13.06 -3.67 -9.90
C GLU A 75 -12.41 -3.07 -11.15
N SER A 76 -12.19 -1.76 -11.13
CA SER A 76 -11.74 -1.00 -12.30
C SER A 76 -10.71 0.04 -11.90
N ILE A 77 -9.60 0.08 -12.64
CA ILE A 77 -8.59 1.13 -12.51
C ILE A 77 -9.17 2.42 -13.12
N ILE A 78 -9.13 3.50 -12.37
CA ILE A 78 -9.53 4.82 -12.85
C ILE A 78 -8.32 5.46 -13.54
N ALA A 79 -8.52 5.82 -14.82
CA ALA A 79 -7.57 6.59 -15.59
C ALA A 79 -7.15 7.86 -14.83
N PRO A 80 -5.84 8.10 -14.58
CA PRO A 80 -5.35 9.25 -13.80
C PRO A 80 -5.82 10.62 -14.30
N GLU A 81 -6.17 10.72 -15.57
CA GLU A 81 -6.65 11.91 -16.29
C GLU A 81 -8.07 12.25 -15.84
N TYR A 82 -8.91 11.22 -15.63
CA TYR A 82 -10.26 11.37 -15.11
C TYR A 82 -10.26 11.66 -13.60
N ALA A 83 -9.21 11.23 -12.90
CA ALA A 83 -9.06 11.47 -11.47
C ALA A 83 -8.78 12.95 -11.11
N LYS A 84 -8.48 13.81 -12.09
CA LYS A 84 -8.12 15.21 -11.87
C LYS A 84 -9.36 16.11 -11.74
N GLY A 85 -9.70 16.51 -10.51
CA GLY A 85 -10.59 17.64 -10.23
C GLY A 85 -11.91 17.27 -9.54
N ASP A 86 -12.56 16.20 -9.99
CA ASP A 86 -13.90 15.83 -9.51
C ASP A 86 -13.88 14.66 -8.49
N MET A 87 -12.71 14.11 -8.19
CA MET A 87 -12.55 12.99 -7.27
C MET A 87 -11.45 13.24 -6.24
N ARG A 88 -11.69 12.78 -5.01
CA ARG A 88 -10.66 12.61 -3.99
C ARG A 88 -10.71 11.20 -3.41
N PHE A 89 -9.57 10.69 -2.97
CA PHE A 89 -9.50 9.47 -2.19
C PHE A 89 -9.39 9.85 -0.72
N GLU A 90 -10.22 9.23 0.10
CA GLU A 90 -10.17 9.34 1.56
C GLU A 90 -9.62 8.05 2.12
N SER A 91 -8.37 8.10 2.59
CA SER A 91 -7.71 7.00 3.30
C SER A 91 -8.25 6.94 4.73
N ASN A 92 -9.44 6.36 4.88
CA ASN A 92 -10.09 6.19 6.17
C ASN A 92 -11.07 5.02 6.11
N MET A 93 -11.28 4.37 7.25
CA MET A 93 -12.31 3.37 7.45
C MET A 93 -13.10 3.64 8.73
N SER A 94 -14.24 2.97 8.88
CA SER A 94 -14.97 3.03 10.14
C SER A 94 -14.18 2.37 11.26
N MET A 95 -14.43 2.79 12.51
CA MET A 95 -13.88 2.12 13.70
C MET A 95 -14.25 0.63 13.75
N GLN A 96 -15.41 0.25 13.21
CA GLN A 96 -15.87 -1.15 13.17
C GLN A 96 -15.01 -1.98 12.21
N GLN A 97 -14.76 -1.48 10.99
CA GLN A 97 -13.84 -2.10 10.02
C GLN A 97 -12.42 -2.21 10.60
N HIS A 98 -11.93 -1.16 11.25
CA HIS A 98 -10.61 -1.19 11.89
C HIS A 98 -10.52 -2.26 12.98
N LYS A 99 -11.53 -2.35 13.85
CA LYS A 99 -11.62 -3.41 14.86
C LYS A 99 -11.70 -4.80 14.22
N HIS A 100 -12.45 -4.93 13.12
CA HIS A 100 -12.55 -6.19 12.37
C HIS A 100 -11.18 -6.65 11.88
N PHE A 101 -10.42 -5.77 11.21
CA PHE A 101 -9.08 -6.10 10.72
C PHE A 101 -8.11 -6.42 11.85
N ASN A 102 -8.14 -5.68 12.96
CA ASN A 102 -7.29 -5.96 14.10
C ASN A 102 -7.50 -7.40 14.61
N LEU A 103 -8.76 -7.82 14.78
CA LEU A 103 -9.07 -9.19 15.22
C LEU A 103 -8.58 -10.22 14.20
N ARG A 104 -8.89 -10.02 12.91
CA ARG A 104 -8.50 -10.95 11.83
C ARG A 104 -6.99 -11.12 11.70
N LEU A 105 -6.23 -10.02 11.72
CA LEU A 105 -4.78 -10.05 11.57
C LEU A 105 -4.09 -10.65 12.80
N ASN A 106 -4.62 -10.40 14.01
CA ASN A 106 -4.13 -11.08 15.22
C ASN A 106 -4.41 -12.59 15.19
N ASP A 107 -5.63 -12.99 14.80
CA ASP A 107 -5.96 -14.41 14.66
C ASP A 107 -5.07 -15.09 13.62
N LEU A 108 -4.84 -14.44 12.47
CA LEU A 108 -3.95 -14.93 11.42
C LEU A 108 -2.50 -15.01 11.89
N LYS A 109 -2.03 -14.04 12.68
CA LYS A 109 -0.69 -14.08 13.28
C LYS A 109 -0.52 -15.28 14.21
N LEU A 110 -1.54 -15.60 15.01
CA LEU A 110 -1.53 -16.76 15.90
C LEU A 110 -1.59 -18.07 15.12
N SER A 111 -2.49 -18.17 14.13
CA SER A 111 -2.68 -19.40 13.34
C SER A 111 -1.49 -19.70 12.42
N SER A 112 -0.91 -18.67 11.81
CA SER A 112 0.26 -18.81 10.91
C SER A 112 1.52 -19.29 11.62
N SER A 113 1.55 -19.20 12.96
CA SER A 113 2.67 -19.69 13.77
C SER A 113 2.50 -21.17 14.18
N GLN A 114 1.37 -21.81 13.84
CA GLN A 114 1.10 -23.20 14.20
C GLN A 114 1.69 -24.18 13.16
N PRO A 115 2.14 -25.38 13.59
CA PRO A 115 2.57 -26.43 12.67
C PRO A 115 1.45 -26.81 11.69
N GLY A 116 1.79 -26.93 10.40
CA GLY A 116 0.84 -27.32 9.35
C GLY A 116 0.03 -26.18 8.74
N PHE A 117 0.29 -24.92 9.12
CA PHE A 117 -0.24 -23.78 8.38
C PHE A 117 0.39 -23.72 6.98
N PRO A 118 -0.38 -23.51 5.91
CA PRO A 118 0.09 -23.69 4.53
C PRO A 118 0.99 -22.54 4.00
N ALA A 119 1.15 -21.45 4.75
CA ALA A 119 1.91 -20.27 4.34
C ALA A 119 2.94 -19.84 5.40
N SER A 120 3.78 -18.88 5.03
CA SER A 120 4.81 -18.31 5.91
C SER A 120 4.20 -17.67 7.18
N PRO A 121 4.87 -17.75 8.34
CA PRO A 121 4.39 -17.12 9.56
C PRO A 121 4.42 -15.60 9.44
N LEU A 122 3.41 -14.93 9.99
CA LEU A 122 3.39 -13.46 10.03
C LEU A 122 4.38 -12.94 11.09
N GLY A 123 5.03 -11.80 10.86
CA GLY A 123 5.64 -10.97 11.90
C GLY A 123 4.62 -10.01 12.52
N TYR A 124 4.94 -9.44 13.68
CA TYR A 124 4.07 -8.47 14.35
C TYR A 124 4.89 -7.46 15.15
N MET A 125 4.51 -6.18 15.07
CA MET A 125 5.07 -5.10 15.87
C MET A 125 3.99 -4.05 16.20
N HIS A 126 4.02 -3.51 17.41
CA HIS A 126 3.13 -2.44 17.86
C HIS A 126 3.93 -1.17 18.12
N LEU A 127 3.69 -0.14 17.30
CA LEU A 127 4.39 1.13 17.34
C LEU A 127 3.48 2.26 17.82
N ARG A 128 3.96 3.07 18.75
CA ARG A 128 3.31 4.33 19.15
C ARG A 128 4.19 5.48 18.73
N LEU A 129 3.82 6.15 17.65
CA LEU A 129 4.66 7.16 17.00
C LEU A 129 4.02 8.55 17.09
N THR A 130 4.86 9.57 17.08
CA THR A 130 4.44 10.97 16.91
C THR A 130 5.12 11.52 15.66
N ASP A 131 4.31 11.85 14.66
CA ASP A 131 4.78 12.55 13.45
C ASP A 131 4.68 14.06 13.71
N SER A 132 5.74 14.80 13.41
CA SER A 132 5.78 16.26 13.45
C SER A 132 6.24 16.81 12.10
N PHE A 133 5.52 17.81 11.58
CA PHE A 133 5.72 18.34 10.24
C PHE A 133 6.31 19.74 10.25
N TYR A 134 7.45 19.89 9.60
CA TYR A 134 8.21 21.14 9.52
C TYR A 134 8.09 21.74 8.11
N PRO A 135 8.09 23.08 8.01
CA PRO A 135 8.12 23.73 6.71
C PRO A 135 9.46 23.41 6.02
N SER A 136 9.44 23.34 4.70
CA SER A 136 10.63 23.27 3.86
C SER A 136 10.60 24.42 2.86
N GLU A 137 11.75 24.76 2.29
CA GLU A 137 11.81 25.67 1.13
C GLU A 137 11.10 25.06 -0.08
N ASP A 138 11.12 23.73 -0.17
CA ASP A 138 10.32 22.97 -1.11
C ASP A 138 8.84 22.94 -0.65
N LYS A 139 7.89 22.84 -1.59
CA LYS A 139 6.44 22.79 -1.28
C LYS A 139 6.04 21.59 -0.39
N GLU A 140 6.94 20.65 -0.19
CA GLU A 140 6.75 19.44 0.60
C GLU A 140 7.26 19.61 2.03
N LYS A 141 6.54 19.03 2.98
CA LYS A 141 6.89 19.12 4.41
C LYS A 141 7.95 18.09 4.78
N ILE A 142 8.82 18.45 5.72
CA ILE A 142 9.72 17.50 6.37
C ILE A 142 8.95 16.82 7.50
N ARG A 143 8.92 15.49 7.52
CA ARG A 143 8.31 14.67 8.57
C ARG A 143 9.41 14.17 9.50
N VAL A 144 9.27 14.48 10.79
CA VAL A 144 10.06 13.88 11.86
C VAL A 144 9.15 12.92 12.63
N THR A 145 9.53 11.66 12.69
CA THR A 145 8.82 10.59 13.41
C THR A 145 9.59 10.26 14.67
N LYS A 146 8.92 10.28 15.83
CA LYS A 146 9.50 9.88 17.12
C LYS A 146 8.72 8.74 17.75
N ASP A 147 9.38 7.89 18.53
CA ASP A 147 8.67 7.02 19.46
C ASP A 147 7.99 7.89 20.53
N THR A 148 6.72 7.63 20.78
CA THR A 148 5.90 8.48 21.67
C THR A 148 6.33 8.32 23.13
N ASN A 149 6.83 7.16 23.52
CA ASN A 149 7.21 6.87 24.89
C ASN A 149 8.63 7.32 25.18
N THR A 150 9.59 6.98 24.31
CA THR A 150 11.02 7.28 24.53
C THR A 150 11.43 8.65 24.01
N GLN A 151 10.62 9.26 23.13
CA GLN A 151 10.92 10.51 22.42
C GLN A 151 12.15 10.43 21.49
N GLU A 152 12.68 9.22 21.26
CA GLU A 152 13.77 8.98 20.33
C GLU A 152 13.30 9.20 18.89
N VAL A 153 14.17 9.80 18.08
CA VAL A 153 13.89 10.02 16.65
C VAL A 153 14.04 8.69 15.92
N VAL A 154 12.93 8.20 15.36
CA VAL A 154 12.88 6.99 14.55
C VAL A 154 13.26 7.30 13.11
N GLU A 155 12.74 8.41 12.58
CA GLU A 155 12.92 8.78 11.19
C GLU A 155 12.82 10.30 10.99
N CYS A 156 13.59 10.82 10.04
CA CYS A 156 13.48 12.19 9.56
C CYS A 156 13.62 12.20 8.04
N LEU A 157 12.52 12.50 7.34
CA LEU A 157 12.48 12.42 5.88
C LEU A 157 11.58 13.47 5.24
N ARG A 158 11.73 13.61 3.93
CA ARG A 158 10.79 14.29 3.04
C ARG A 158 10.20 13.26 2.07
N LYS A 159 8.87 13.21 2.00
CA LYS A 159 8.13 12.26 1.15
C LYS A 159 7.64 12.97 -0.10
N ILE A 160 8.15 12.53 -1.26
CA ILE A 160 7.85 13.06 -2.59
C ILE A 160 6.89 12.11 -3.28
N ARG A 161 5.71 12.59 -3.70
CA ARG A 161 4.72 11.77 -4.43
C ARG A 161 5.10 11.67 -5.90
N LEU A 162 5.33 10.47 -6.41
CA LEU A 162 5.52 10.24 -7.85
C LEU A 162 4.18 10.11 -8.58
N GLY A 163 3.20 9.44 -7.96
CA GLY A 163 1.85 9.37 -8.51
C GLY A 163 0.93 8.41 -7.77
N ASP A 164 -0.33 8.43 -8.19
CA ASP A 164 -1.43 7.64 -7.65
C ASP A 164 -2.20 6.94 -8.75
N LEU A 165 -2.58 5.69 -8.48
CA LEU A 165 -3.51 4.92 -9.30
C LEU A 165 -4.70 4.53 -8.42
N ASN A 166 -5.89 5.01 -8.79
CA ASN A 166 -7.11 4.78 -8.01
C ASN A 166 -7.87 3.58 -8.56
N ILE A 167 -8.38 2.73 -7.68
CA ILE A 167 -9.13 1.53 -8.05
C ILE A 167 -10.52 1.59 -7.43
N TYR A 168 -11.53 1.65 -8.29
CA TYR A 168 -12.93 1.62 -7.89
C TYR A 168 -13.44 0.18 -7.76
N SER A 169 -14.12 -0.13 -6.67
CA SER A 169 -14.59 -1.48 -6.35
C SER A 169 -16.10 -1.50 -6.08
N PRO A 170 -16.95 -1.55 -7.12
CA PRO A 170 -18.42 -1.39 -6.99
C PRO A 170 -19.12 -2.49 -6.19
N LYS A 171 -18.47 -3.65 -6.03
CA LYS A 171 -18.99 -4.83 -5.30
C LYS A 171 -18.42 -4.97 -3.89
N ARG A 172 -17.76 -3.94 -3.37
CA ARG A 172 -17.04 -3.94 -2.09
C ARG A 172 -17.42 -2.71 -1.29
N ALA A 173 -17.30 -2.80 0.04
CA ALA A 173 -17.59 -1.69 0.94
C ALA A 173 -16.59 -0.53 0.79
N VAL A 174 -15.38 -0.83 0.32
CA VAL A 174 -14.26 0.11 0.18
C VAL A 174 -13.69 0.08 -1.23
N ASP A 175 -13.01 1.17 -1.58
CA ASP A 175 -12.14 1.31 -2.74
C ASP A 175 -10.67 1.24 -2.27
N TRP A 176 -9.72 1.34 -3.20
CA TRP A 176 -8.30 1.37 -2.83
C TRP A 176 -7.47 2.20 -3.81
N ARG A 177 -6.28 2.60 -3.36
CA ARG A 177 -5.33 3.40 -4.13
C ARG A 177 -3.95 2.79 -4.02
N VAL A 178 -3.28 2.58 -5.16
CA VAL A 178 -1.83 2.35 -5.19
C VAL A 178 -1.15 3.71 -5.29
N SER A 179 -0.14 3.95 -4.46
CA SER A 179 0.69 5.15 -4.54
C SER A 179 2.16 4.81 -4.54
N VAL A 180 2.92 5.55 -5.35
CA VAL A 180 4.38 5.46 -5.42
C VAL A 180 4.97 6.77 -4.92
N ASN A 181 5.88 6.68 -3.96
CA ASN A 181 6.56 7.81 -3.34
C ASN A 181 8.08 7.60 -3.36
N ILE A 182 8.83 8.69 -3.18
CA ILE A 182 10.23 8.67 -2.77
C ILE A 182 10.31 9.21 -1.34
N GLU A 183 10.89 8.43 -0.44
CA GLU A 183 11.20 8.81 0.92
C GLU A 183 12.68 9.20 1.02
N VAL A 184 12.95 10.51 1.04
CA VAL A 184 14.30 11.07 1.06
C VAL A 184 14.70 11.40 2.50
N PRO A 185 15.73 10.75 3.07
CA PRO A 185 16.21 11.10 4.41
C PRO A 185 16.76 12.52 4.41
N VAL A 186 16.45 13.28 5.46
CA VAL A 186 16.93 14.67 5.61
C VAL A 186 17.43 14.91 7.03
N PRO A 187 18.37 15.85 7.24
CA PRO A 187 18.75 16.29 8.58
C PRO A 187 17.55 16.81 9.36
N HIS A 188 17.64 16.71 10.69
CA HIS A 188 16.58 17.23 11.55
C HIS A 188 16.39 18.75 11.32
N PRO A 189 15.17 19.21 11.02
CA PRO A 189 14.92 20.59 10.67
C PRO A 189 15.06 21.53 11.89
N ILE A 190 15.51 22.76 11.65
CA ILE A 190 15.55 23.82 12.67
C ILE A 190 14.17 24.48 12.74
N GLY A 191 13.69 24.78 13.95
CA GLY A 191 12.46 25.52 14.18
C GLY A 191 11.39 24.69 14.88
N SER A 192 10.13 25.12 14.77
CA SER A 192 8.98 24.46 15.40
C SER A 192 8.09 23.77 14.37
N PRO A 193 7.49 22.62 14.71
CA PRO A 193 6.57 21.95 13.80
C PRO A 193 5.30 22.77 13.59
N THR A 194 4.80 22.74 12.36
CA THR A 194 3.52 23.38 11.97
C THR A 194 2.30 22.57 12.39
N HIS A 195 2.46 21.25 12.47
CA HIS A 195 1.42 20.31 12.87
C HIS A 195 2.07 19.03 13.39
N SER A 196 1.38 18.37 14.32
CA SER A 196 1.77 17.06 14.83
C SER A 196 0.55 16.16 14.96
N ARG A 197 0.77 14.86 14.75
CA ARG A 197 -0.24 13.81 14.90
C ARG A 197 0.34 12.61 15.63
N LYS A 198 -0.49 11.93 16.41
CA LYS A 198 -0.13 10.68 17.07
C LYS A 198 -0.59 9.51 16.23
N LYS A 199 0.23 8.47 16.13
CA LYS A 199 -0.04 7.24 15.40
C LYS A 199 0.07 6.06 16.34
N ASP A 200 -0.98 5.26 16.40
CA ASP A 200 -0.97 3.95 17.03
C ASP A 200 -1.06 2.90 15.91
N ARG A 201 0.06 2.21 15.64
CA ARG A 201 0.23 1.35 14.46
C ARG A 201 0.49 -0.09 14.86
N LEU A 202 -0.35 -0.98 14.37
CA LEU A 202 -0.18 -2.43 14.41
C LEU A 202 0.35 -2.87 13.05
N SER A 203 1.61 -3.31 13.00
CA SER A 203 2.31 -3.68 11.77
C SER A 203 2.48 -5.20 11.72
N TYR A 204 2.04 -5.80 10.61
CA TYR A 204 2.14 -7.23 10.35
C TYR A 204 2.98 -7.46 9.10
N THR A 205 4.05 -8.23 9.19
CA THR A 205 4.91 -8.54 8.03
C THR A 205 4.66 -9.95 7.52
N HIS A 206 4.63 -10.12 6.21
CA HIS A 206 4.51 -11.43 5.56
C HIS A 206 5.30 -11.40 4.26
N GLU A 207 6.38 -12.17 4.20
CA GLU A 207 7.29 -12.24 3.05
C GLU A 207 7.77 -10.84 2.63
N GLU A 208 7.37 -10.36 1.45
CA GLU A 208 7.80 -9.08 0.88
C GLU A 208 6.93 -7.90 1.28
N PHE A 209 5.95 -8.12 2.15
CA PHE A 209 4.87 -7.18 2.42
C PHE A 209 4.78 -6.83 3.90
N SER A 210 4.39 -5.59 4.16
CA SER A 210 3.93 -5.14 5.47
C SER A 210 2.48 -4.67 5.36
N ILE A 211 1.67 -5.01 6.35
CA ILE A 211 0.28 -4.59 6.49
C ILE A 211 0.19 -3.77 7.77
N ASP A 212 -0.08 -2.48 7.61
CA ASP A 212 -0.13 -1.52 8.70
C ASP A 212 -1.57 -1.10 8.97
N LEU A 213 -2.06 -1.42 10.16
CA LEU A 213 -3.34 -0.95 10.67
C LEU A 213 -3.07 0.19 11.66
N THR A 214 -3.41 1.42 11.28
CA THR A 214 -2.98 2.63 12.00
C THR A 214 -4.17 3.48 12.44
N GLN A 215 -4.20 3.87 13.71
CA GLN A 215 -5.04 4.96 14.20
C GLN A 215 -4.24 6.25 14.23
N VAL A 216 -4.74 7.29 13.57
CA VAL A 216 -4.09 8.60 13.50
C VAL A 216 -4.94 9.62 14.23
N THR A 217 -4.37 10.28 15.24
CA THR A 217 -5.02 11.36 15.98
C THR A 217 -4.33 12.68 15.69
N SER A 218 -5.04 13.59 15.02
CA SER A 218 -4.54 14.93 14.65
C SER A 218 -5.21 16.00 15.50
N GLN A 219 -4.43 16.92 16.07
CA GLN A 219 -4.98 18.08 16.79
C GLN A 219 -5.34 19.18 15.80
N THR A 220 -6.62 19.55 15.76
CA THR A 220 -7.08 20.73 15.00
C THR A 220 -6.94 21.98 15.87
N GLN A 221 -6.61 23.14 15.28
CA GLN A 221 -6.32 24.37 16.05
C GLN A 221 -7.54 24.93 16.80
N SER A 222 -8.75 24.49 16.49
CA SER A 222 -10.00 25.06 17.01
C SER A 222 -11.15 24.06 17.19
N GLY A 223 -10.88 22.74 17.18
CA GLY A 223 -11.92 21.72 17.19
C GLY A 223 -11.58 20.47 17.99
N ALA A 224 -12.50 19.50 17.94
CA ALA A 224 -12.25 18.16 18.46
C ALA A 224 -11.08 17.50 17.69
N PRO A 225 -10.30 16.62 18.34
CA PRO A 225 -9.28 15.83 17.66
C PRO A 225 -9.90 15.04 16.50
N GLU A 226 -9.26 15.09 15.34
CA GLU A 226 -9.63 14.23 14.21
C GLU A 226 -9.00 12.86 14.42
N LEU A 227 -9.82 11.81 14.38
CA LEU A 227 -9.40 10.42 14.49
C LEU A 227 -9.66 9.71 13.16
N LEU A 228 -8.59 9.23 12.54
CA LEU A 228 -8.64 8.43 11.32
C LEU A 228 -8.19 7.01 11.60
N HIS A 229 -8.75 6.07 10.85
CA HIS A 229 -8.40 4.66 10.86
C HIS A 229 -7.92 4.28 9.47
N GLU A 230 -6.65 3.92 9.35
CA GLU A 230 -5.98 3.64 8.08
C GLU A 230 -5.57 2.16 8.03
N LEU A 231 -5.64 1.57 6.83
CA LEU A 231 -5.09 0.26 6.52
C LEU A 231 -4.27 0.37 5.24
N GLU A 232 -3.00 0.02 5.35
CA GLU A 232 -2.00 0.16 4.30
C GLU A 232 -1.34 -1.20 4.08
N LEU A 233 -1.11 -1.56 2.81
CA LEU A 233 -0.26 -2.67 2.40
C LEU A 233 0.93 -2.08 1.67
N GLU A 234 2.15 -2.40 2.06
CA GLU A 234 3.37 -1.86 1.46
C GLU A 234 4.38 -2.97 1.14
N PHE A 235 5.30 -2.67 0.22
CA PHE A 235 6.48 -3.51 0.03
C PHE A 235 7.50 -3.27 1.14
N ALA A 236 7.81 -4.31 1.91
CA ALA A 236 8.74 -4.24 3.03
C ALA A 236 10.21 -4.13 2.58
N ARG A 237 10.52 -4.53 1.33
CA ARG A 237 11.88 -4.53 0.76
C ARG A 237 11.95 -3.70 -0.53
N PRO A 238 12.00 -2.36 -0.43
CA PRO A 238 11.96 -1.49 -1.60
C PRO A 238 13.15 -1.68 -2.56
N ASP A 239 14.34 -1.96 -2.03
CA ASP A 239 15.55 -2.18 -2.85
C ASP A 239 15.40 -3.42 -3.76
N MET A 240 14.72 -4.46 -3.27
CA MET A 240 14.44 -5.67 -4.05
C MET A 240 13.42 -5.37 -5.17
N LEU A 241 12.38 -4.59 -4.88
CA LEU A 241 11.38 -4.18 -5.88
C LEU A 241 12.04 -3.37 -7.00
N VAL A 242 12.91 -2.41 -6.67
CA VAL A 242 13.64 -1.60 -7.65
C VAL A 242 14.60 -2.46 -8.47
N ALA A 243 15.32 -3.40 -7.85
CA ALA A 243 16.20 -4.32 -8.55
C ALA A 243 15.43 -5.23 -9.52
N ALA A 244 14.25 -5.72 -9.12
CA ALA A 244 13.37 -6.50 -9.99
C ALA A 244 12.83 -5.66 -11.15
N ALA A 245 12.44 -4.39 -10.90
CA ALA A 245 11.96 -3.47 -11.92
C ALA A 245 13.01 -3.24 -13.02
N ALA A 246 14.29 -3.09 -12.64
CA ALA A 246 15.38 -2.89 -13.59
C ALA A 246 15.64 -4.11 -14.51
N ARG A 247 15.24 -5.31 -14.08
CA ARG A 247 15.40 -6.57 -14.83
C ARG A 247 14.14 -7.00 -15.60
N ARG A 248 13.02 -6.32 -15.37
CA ARG A 248 11.71 -6.69 -15.92
C ARG A 248 11.76 -6.75 -17.44
N GLY A 249 11.40 -7.92 -17.99
CA GLY A 249 11.34 -8.13 -19.44
C GLY A 249 12.68 -8.14 -20.18
N ASP A 250 13.83 -8.11 -19.48
CA ASP A 250 15.15 -8.17 -20.12
C ASP A 250 15.33 -9.52 -20.83
N PRO A 251 15.48 -9.56 -22.17
CA PRO A 251 15.61 -10.81 -22.92
C PRO A 251 16.95 -11.51 -22.68
N SER A 252 17.95 -10.83 -22.11
CA SER A 252 19.26 -11.40 -21.79
C SER A 252 19.27 -12.22 -20.49
N LEU A 253 18.22 -12.08 -19.67
CA LEU A 253 18.10 -12.76 -18.39
C LEU A 253 17.22 -14.02 -18.47
N PRO A 254 17.43 -15.00 -17.56
CA PRO A 254 16.53 -16.13 -17.40
C PRO A 254 15.08 -15.69 -17.18
N GLU A 255 14.12 -16.50 -17.65
CA GLU A 255 12.69 -16.18 -17.56
C GLU A 255 12.24 -15.85 -16.14
N LEU A 256 12.68 -16.64 -15.16
CA LEU A 256 12.38 -16.43 -13.75
C LEU A 256 12.88 -15.07 -13.24
N GLU A 257 14.06 -14.61 -13.69
CA GLU A 257 14.63 -13.34 -13.22
C GLU A 257 13.90 -12.13 -13.81
N ARG A 258 13.51 -12.20 -15.08
CA ARG A 258 12.78 -11.12 -15.75
C ARG A 258 11.29 -11.07 -15.39
N SER A 259 10.72 -12.12 -14.77
CA SER A 259 9.32 -12.19 -14.30
C SER A 259 9.13 -11.78 -12.83
N VAL A 260 10.20 -11.71 -12.02
CA VAL A 260 10.10 -11.43 -10.56
C VAL A 260 9.26 -10.20 -10.26
N PHE A 261 9.45 -9.11 -11.03
CA PHE A 261 8.69 -7.89 -10.80
C PHE A 261 7.18 -8.09 -10.98
N ASP A 262 6.77 -8.79 -12.05
CA ASP A 262 5.36 -9.07 -12.31
C ASP A 262 4.77 -10.01 -11.25
N GLU A 263 5.56 -10.96 -10.75
CA GLU A 263 5.15 -11.84 -9.65
C GLU A 263 4.97 -11.09 -8.33
N LEU A 264 5.86 -10.15 -8.02
CA LEU A 264 5.76 -9.27 -6.85
C LEU A 264 4.50 -8.40 -6.92
N ILE A 265 4.21 -7.78 -8.07
CA ILE A 265 2.99 -6.98 -8.26
C ILE A 265 1.74 -7.86 -8.19
N ARG A 266 1.78 -9.06 -8.77
CA ARG A 266 0.67 -10.03 -8.67
C ARG A 266 0.36 -10.38 -7.22
N ALA A 267 1.37 -10.68 -6.41
CA ALA A 267 1.20 -10.96 -4.98
C ALA A 267 0.68 -9.73 -4.21
N PHE A 268 1.21 -8.55 -4.50
CA PHE A 268 0.74 -7.27 -3.92
C PHE A 268 -0.74 -7.01 -4.20
N VAL A 269 -1.17 -7.12 -5.47
CA VAL A 269 -2.58 -6.93 -5.87
C VAL A 269 -3.48 -7.99 -5.25
N ASN A 270 -3.04 -9.24 -5.16
CA ASN A 270 -3.81 -10.30 -4.51
C ASN A 270 -4.01 -10.02 -3.01
N ASN A 271 -2.98 -9.57 -2.31
CA ASN A 271 -3.07 -9.17 -0.90
C ASN A 271 -4.02 -7.98 -0.73
N ALA A 272 -3.90 -6.95 -1.57
CA ALA A 272 -4.82 -5.81 -1.56
C ALA A 272 -6.28 -6.23 -1.79
N ARG A 273 -6.53 -7.11 -2.78
CA ARG A 273 -7.86 -7.67 -3.07
C ARG A 273 -8.41 -8.48 -1.90
N ILE A 274 -7.57 -9.23 -1.18
CA ILE A 274 -7.99 -9.95 0.03
C ILE A 274 -8.42 -8.96 1.12
N LEU A 275 -7.63 -7.92 1.37
CA LEU A 275 -7.99 -6.88 2.35
C LEU A 275 -9.31 -6.19 1.99
N VAL A 276 -9.44 -5.70 0.75
CA VAL A 276 -10.65 -5.03 0.25
C VAL A 276 -11.90 -5.93 0.31
N ARG A 277 -11.74 -7.24 0.08
CA ARG A 277 -12.83 -8.23 0.21
C ARG A 277 -13.30 -8.47 1.64
N ASN A 278 -12.47 -8.18 2.63
CA ASN A 278 -12.77 -8.41 4.04
C ASN A 278 -12.97 -7.09 4.81
N ALA A 279 -13.21 -5.98 4.09
CA ALA A 279 -13.42 -4.66 4.65
C ALA A 279 -14.89 -4.37 4.96
N ASP A 280 -15.69 -5.39 5.28
CA ASP A 280 -17.12 -5.24 5.57
C ASP A 280 -17.38 -4.60 6.95
#